data_AF-A0A1F5K1B2-F1
#
_entry.id   AF-A0A1F5K1B2-F1
#
_cell.length_a   1.000
_cell.length_b   1.000
_cell.length_c   1.000
_cell.angle_alpha   90.00
_cell.angle_beta   90.00
_cell.angle_gamma   90.00
#
_symmetry.space_group_name_H-M   'P 1'
#
loop_
_entity.id
_entity.type
_entity.pdbx_description
1 polymer ?
#
loop_
_entity_poly.entity_id
_entity_poly.type
_entity_poly.pdbx_seq_one_letter_code
_entity_poly.pdbx_strand_id
1 'polypeptide(L)'
;MSKLVFVVQKHNATSLHFDFRLEVNGVMPSWAIPKGPTLDPNLKRLAMKTPDHSLEYKQSLRANALRKFEGTIPEGKYGAGPVEIWDEGEYIPEREISKGVREQIPDRKEDEKIMAEGIKKGEIKFFLKGKKLKGSFALVKTRIGGKENAWLMIKHKDEFVKKDYDAKKN
;
A
#
# COMPACT_ATOMS: atom_id res chain seq x y z
N MET A 1 -0.36 21.47 6.22
CA MET A 1 0.71 20.53 5.78
C MET A 1 0.11 19.55 4.80
N SER A 2 0.70 19.39 3.61
CA SER A 2 0.20 18.44 2.61
C SER A 2 0.49 17.01 3.08
N LYS A 3 -0.55 16.18 3.12
CA LYS A 3 -0.45 14.81 3.63
C LYS A 3 -0.07 13.86 2.50
N LEU A 4 0.66 12.80 2.84
CA LEU A 4 1.03 11.75 1.88
C LEU A 4 -0.17 10.86 1.57
N VAL A 5 -0.21 10.31 0.36
CA VAL A 5 -1.36 9.54 -0.13
C VAL A 5 -1.02 8.09 -0.43
N PHE A 6 -2.03 7.23 -0.33
CA PHE A 6 -1.93 5.86 -0.76
C PHE A 6 -3.06 5.51 -1.74
N VAL A 7 -2.84 4.45 -2.50
CA VAL A 7 -3.88 3.84 -3.34
C VAL A 7 -3.74 2.33 -3.28
N VAL A 8 -4.88 1.65 -3.28
CA VAL A 8 -4.99 0.22 -3.48
C VAL A 8 -5.80 0.01 -4.74
N GLN A 9 -5.24 -0.73 -5.69
CA GLN A 9 -5.95 -1.11 -6.90
C GLN A 9 -6.26 -2.60 -6.86
N LYS A 10 -7.48 -2.96 -7.22
CA LYS A 10 -7.83 -4.36 -7.47
C LYS A 10 -7.58 -4.61 -8.94
N HIS A 11 -6.65 -5.52 -9.22
CA HIS A 11 -6.22 -5.81 -10.58
C HIS A 11 -6.58 -7.24 -10.95
N ASN A 12 -7.45 -7.38 -11.95
CA ASN A 12 -7.89 -8.66 -12.46
C ASN A 12 -7.16 -8.99 -13.79
N ALA A 13 -5.85 -9.22 -13.71
CA ALA A 13 -5.04 -9.70 -14.84
C ALA A 13 -5.12 -11.23 -14.98
N THR A 14 -3.98 -11.91 -15.14
CA THR A 14 -3.91 -13.39 -15.12
C THR A 14 -4.33 -14.01 -13.79
N SER A 15 -4.12 -13.28 -12.69
CA SER A 15 -4.63 -13.65 -11.37
C SER A 15 -5.08 -12.40 -10.63
N LEU A 16 -6.17 -12.53 -9.86
CA LEU A 16 -6.67 -11.45 -9.01
C LEU A 16 -5.64 -11.13 -7.93
N HIS A 17 -5.16 -9.89 -7.92
CA HIS A 17 -4.28 -9.36 -6.89
C HIS A 17 -4.61 -7.89 -6.61
N PHE A 18 -3.93 -7.33 -5.61
CA PHE A 18 -4.10 -5.95 -5.22
C PHE A 18 -2.76 -5.22 -5.29
N ASP A 19 -2.69 -4.13 -6.04
CA ASP A 19 -1.52 -3.26 -6.04
C ASP A 19 -1.67 -2.21 -4.96
N PHE A 20 -0.81 -2.28 -3.94
CA PHE A 20 -0.73 -1.31 -2.87
C PHE A 20 0.42 -0.34 -3.15
N ARG A 21 0.14 0.96 -3.06
CA ARG A 21 1.11 2.01 -3.39
C ARG A 21 1.07 3.15 -2.39
N LEU A 22 2.24 3.67 -2.06
CA LEU A 22 2.44 4.80 -1.15
C LEU A 22 3.18 5.91 -1.87
N GLU A 23 2.73 7.16 -1.79
CA GLU A 23 3.49 8.32 -2.29
C GLU A 23 4.73 8.56 -1.44
N VAL A 24 5.90 8.64 -2.06
CA VAL A 24 7.18 8.99 -1.42
C VAL A 24 8.02 9.76 -2.45
N ASN A 25 8.51 10.95 -2.11
CA ASN A 25 9.45 11.72 -2.95
C ASN A 25 9.03 11.84 -4.44
N GLY A 26 7.75 12.11 -4.72
CA GLY A 26 7.27 12.29 -6.10
C GLY A 26 7.02 11.00 -6.91
N VAL A 27 7.24 9.83 -6.31
CA VAL A 27 6.95 8.52 -6.90
C VAL A 27 6.04 7.70 -5.99
N MET A 28 5.63 6.53 -6.45
CA MET A 28 4.80 5.59 -5.70
C MET A 28 5.47 4.21 -5.61
N PRO A 29 6.29 3.97 -4.57
CA PRO A 29 6.65 2.63 -4.15
C PRO A 29 5.43 1.71 -4.12
N SER A 30 5.52 0.62 -4.88
CA SER A 30 4.40 -0.28 -5.16
C SER A 30 4.69 -1.73 -4.79
N TRP A 31 3.65 -2.44 -4.33
CA TRP A 31 3.68 -3.85 -4.00
C TRP A 31 2.40 -4.56 -4.47
N ALA A 32 2.57 -5.72 -5.12
CA ALA A 32 1.47 -6.61 -5.46
C ALA A 32 1.16 -7.56 -4.27
N ILE A 33 -0.10 -7.62 -3.85
CA ILE A 33 -0.59 -8.41 -2.72
C ILE A 33 -1.61 -9.45 -3.23
N PRO A 34 -1.20 -10.70 -3.51
CA PRO A 34 -2.06 -11.69 -4.17
C PRO A 34 -3.34 -12.05 -3.40
N LYS A 35 -3.27 -12.03 -2.07
CA LYS A 35 -4.43 -12.31 -1.19
C LYS A 35 -5.12 -11.03 -0.68
N GLY A 36 -4.69 -9.87 -1.17
CA GLY A 36 -5.13 -8.56 -0.71
C GLY A 36 -4.69 -8.20 0.72
N PRO A 37 -4.83 -6.93 1.11
CA PRO A 37 -4.55 -6.45 2.46
C PRO A 37 -5.51 -7.08 3.49
N THR A 38 -5.17 -6.98 4.78
CA THR A 38 -6.01 -7.52 5.87
C THR A 38 -6.07 -6.55 7.05
N LEU A 39 -7.22 -6.48 7.71
CA LEU A 39 -7.39 -5.82 9.01
C LEU A 39 -7.23 -6.77 10.20
N ASP A 40 -6.91 -8.06 9.93
CA ASP A 40 -6.62 -9.04 10.96
C ASP A 40 -5.12 -9.06 11.31
N PRO A 41 -4.71 -8.70 12.54
CA PRO A 41 -3.31 -8.68 12.94
C PRO A 41 -2.66 -10.06 13.06
N ASN A 42 -3.45 -11.15 13.04
CA ASN A 42 -2.94 -12.51 13.06
C ASN A 42 -2.57 -13.03 11.66
N LEU A 43 -2.99 -12.32 10.61
CA LEU A 43 -2.72 -12.68 9.23
C LEU A 43 -1.61 -11.80 8.65
N LYS A 44 -0.53 -12.44 8.20
CA LYS A 44 0.54 -11.78 7.43
C LYS A 44 0.26 -11.95 5.94
N ARG A 45 0.30 -10.86 5.17
CA ARG A 45 0.05 -10.89 3.71
C ARG A 45 1.37 -10.74 2.96
N LEU A 46 1.66 -11.65 2.05
CA LEU A 46 2.78 -11.50 1.12
C LEU A 46 2.53 -10.28 0.23
N ALA A 47 3.51 -9.39 0.17
CA ALA A 47 3.53 -8.18 -0.65
C ALA A 47 4.80 -8.22 -1.51
N MET A 48 4.66 -8.37 -2.82
CA MET A 48 5.79 -8.45 -3.75
C MET A 48 6.12 -7.06 -4.26
N LYS A 49 7.33 -6.54 -3.98
CA LYS A 49 7.76 -5.23 -4.48
C LYS A 49 7.81 -5.26 -6.01
N THR A 50 7.16 -4.28 -6.63
CA THR A 50 7.14 -4.05 -8.09
C THR A 50 7.90 -2.77 -8.42
N PRO A 51 8.14 -2.44 -9.70
CA PRO A 51 8.66 -1.13 -10.09
C PRO A 51 7.82 0.01 -9.52
N ASP A 52 8.47 1.14 -9.26
CA ASP A 52 7.80 2.35 -8.78
C ASP A 52 6.98 2.98 -9.90
N HIS A 53 5.90 3.65 -9.52
CA HIS A 53 5.01 4.32 -10.48
C HIS A 53 5.09 5.83 -10.25
N SER A 54 4.97 6.64 -11.31
CA SER A 54 4.99 8.10 -11.18
C SER A 54 3.72 8.62 -10.49
N LEU A 55 3.77 9.81 -9.89
CA LEU A 55 2.54 10.47 -9.41
C LEU A 55 1.56 10.81 -10.54
N GLU A 56 2.06 11.08 -11.75
CA GLU A 56 1.23 11.23 -12.96
C GLU A 56 0.41 9.96 -13.26
N TYR A 57 0.95 8.78 -12.95
CA TYR A 57 0.20 7.54 -13.03
C TYR A 57 -1.00 7.55 -12.06
N LYS A 58 -0.83 8.01 -10.81
CA LYS A 58 -1.96 8.22 -9.89
C LYS A 58 -2.97 9.24 -10.43
N GLN A 59 -2.51 10.36 -10.96
CA GLN A 59 -3.39 11.39 -11.50
C GLN A 59 -4.18 10.88 -12.72
N SER A 60 -3.54 10.10 -13.60
CA SER A 60 -4.24 9.47 -14.72
C SER A 60 -5.25 8.42 -14.23
N LEU A 61 -4.93 7.62 -13.22
CA LEU A 61 -5.87 6.69 -12.60
C LEU A 61 -7.05 7.41 -11.94
N ARG A 62 -6.81 8.52 -11.22
CA ARG A 62 -7.86 9.31 -10.59
C ARG A 62 -8.73 10.01 -11.64
N ALA A 63 -8.12 10.54 -12.70
CA ALA A 63 -8.86 11.11 -13.83
C ALA A 63 -9.70 10.04 -14.54
N ASN A 64 -9.21 8.80 -14.68
CA ASN A 64 -9.94 7.68 -15.24
C ASN A 64 -11.08 7.22 -14.32
N ALA A 65 -10.83 7.09 -13.01
CA ALA A 65 -11.83 6.70 -12.01
C ALA A 65 -12.94 7.76 -11.85
N LEU A 66 -12.62 9.06 -11.88
CA LEU A 66 -13.60 10.15 -11.83
C LEU A 66 -14.49 10.22 -13.08
N ARG A 67 -14.03 9.66 -14.21
CA ARG A 67 -14.83 9.54 -15.45
C ARG A 67 -15.77 8.33 -15.45
N LYS A 68 -16.01 7.67 -14.30
CA LYS A 68 -16.73 6.39 -14.17
C LYS A 68 -16.14 5.30 -15.07
N PHE A 69 -14.82 5.28 -15.24
CA PHE A 69 -14.14 4.25 -16.01
C PHE A 69 -13.35 3.33 -15.07
N GLU A 70 -13.87 2.11 -14.91
CA GLU A 70 -13.06 0.91 -14.76
C GLU A 70 -12.07 0.90 -15.92
N GLY A 71 -10.82 1.31 -15.68
CA GLY A 71 -9.83 1.39 -16.75
C GLY A 71 -9.35 0.00 -17.13
N THR A 72 -9.30 -0.32 -18.42
CA THR A 72 -8.57 -1.50 -18.90
C THR A 72 -7.18 -1.05 -19.36
N ILE A 73 -6.13 -1.55 -18.71
CA ILE A 73 -4.76 -1.32 -19.21
C ILE A 73 -4.61 -2.12 -20.51
N PRO A 74 -4.19 -1.50 -21.63
CA PRO A 74 -4.10 -2.17 -22.93
C PRO A 74 -3.27 -3.45 -22.87
N GLU A 75 -3.69 -4.47 -23.63
CA GLU A 75 -2.92 -5.70 -23.79
C GLU A 75 -1.50 -5.42 -24.31
N GLY A 76 -0.52 -6.19 -23.82
CA GLY A 76 0.89 -5.99 -24.13
C GLY A 76 1.62 -4.94 -23.27
N LYS A 77 0.90 -4.18 -22.41
CA LYS A 77 1.54 -3.33 -21.39
C LYS A 77 1.64 -4.04 -20.04
N TYR A 78 2.67 -3.68 -19.26
CA TYR A 78 2.78 -4.15 -17.88
C TYR A 78 1.55 -3.70 -17.09
N GLY A 79 0.82 -4.66 -16.53
CA GLY A 79 -0.43 -4.38 -15.82
C GLY A 79 -1.70 -4.52 -16.67
N ALA A 80 -1.67 -5.13 -17.86
CA ALA A 80 -2.88 -5.29 -18.71
C ALA A 80 -4.09 -5.91 -17.96
N GLY A 81 -5.30 -5.44 -18.29
CA GLY A 81 -6.56 -5.92 -17.70
C GLY A 81 -7.34 -4.84 -16.92
N PRO A 82 -8.55 -5.17 -16.41
CA PRO A 82 -9.38 -4.25 -15.65
C PRO A 82 -8.74 -3.87 -14.32
N VAL A 83 -8.63 -2.57 -14.08
CA VAL A 83 -8.08 -1.98 -12.87
C VAL A 83 -9.12 -1.07 -12.22
N GLU A 84 -9.46 -1.39 -10.97
CA GLU A 84 -10.39 -0.62 -10.14
C GLU A 84 -9.63 -0.01 -8.96
N ILE A 85 -9.91 1.26 -8.62
CA ILE A 85 -9.46 1.82 -7.33
C ILE A 85 -10.30 1.17 -6.22
N TRP A 86 -9.69 0.24 -5.49
CA TRP A 86 -10.35 -0.50 -4.41
C TRP A 86 -10.40 0.29 -3.10
N ASP A 87 -9.34 1.04 -2.80
CA ASP A 87 -9.29 2.01 -1.70
C ASP A 87 -8.28 3.11 -2.00
N GLU A 88 -8.47 4.28 -1.43
CA GLU A 88 -7.52 5.39 -1.49
C GLU A 88 -7.70 6.29 -0.28
N GLY A 89 -6.65 7.04 0.04
CA GLY A 89 -6.72 8.00 1.13
C GLY A 89 -5.37 8.61 1.46
N GLU A 90 -5.31 9.17 2.64
CA GLU A 90 -4.08 9.71 3.23
C GLU A 90 -3.40 8.62 4.06
N TYR A 91 -2.08 8.72 4.19
CA TYR A 91 -1.34 7.94 5.18
C TYR A 91 -0.36 8.81 5.95
N ILE A 92 0.02 8.35 7.13
CA ILE A 92 0.96 9.02 8.02
C ILE A 92 2.07 8.02 8.36
N PRO A 93 3.34 8.29 8.03
CA PRO A 93 4.45 7.48 8.50
C PRO A 93 4.48 7.39 10.03
N GLU A 94 4.87 6.22 10.53
CA GLU A 94 5.01 5.98 11.96
C GLU A 94 6.45 5.56 12.28
N ARG A 95 7.00 6.13 13.34
CA ARG A 95 8.29 5.69 13.91
C ARG A 95 8.02 4.92 15.19
N GLU A 96 8.62 3.74 15.33
CA GLU A 96 8.59 3.01 16.60
C GLU A 96 9.66 3.58 17.53
N ILE A 97 9.23 4.11 18.68
CA ILE A 97 10.11 4.73 19.68
C ILE A 97 10.42 3.78 20.84
N SER A 98 9.53 2.82 21.08
CA SER A 98 9.73 1.69 21.97
C SER A 98 8.80 0.56 21.55
N LYS A 99 8.97 -0.64 22.11
CA LYS A 99 8.23 -1.84 21.67
C LYS A 99 6.71 -1.61 21.70
N GLY A 100 6.10 -1.54 20.51
CA GLY A 100 4.67 -1.31 20.35
C GLY A 100 4.20 0.14 20.53
N VAL A 101 5.10 1.08 20.83
CA VAL A 101 4.80 2.52 20.92
C VAL A 101 5.31 3.20 19.66
N ARG A 102 4.41 3.89 18.99
CA ARG A 102 4.69 4.57 17.73
C ARG A 102 4.28 6.03 17.82
N GLU A 103 5.05 6.88 17.17
CA GLU A 103 4.73 8.29 17.02
C GLU A 103 4.53 8.63 15.54
N GLN A 104 3.71 9.65 15.32
CA GLN A 104 3.47 10.25 14.01
C GLN A 104 4.25 11.56 13.94
N ILE A 105 4.92 11.81 12.82
CA ILE A 105 5.68 13.05 12.62
C ILE A 105 4.84 14.00 11.77
N PRO A 106 4.53 15.23 12.23
CA PRO A 106 3.69 16.15 11.47
C PRO A 106 4.51 17.04 10.53
N ASP A 107 5.54 16.50 9.86
CA ASP A 107 6.31 17.24 8.85
C ASP A 107 6.49 16.40 7.60
N ARG A 108 6.04 16.93 6.46
CA ARG A 108 6.05 16.18 5.19
C ARG A 108 7.45 15.80 4.75
N LYS A 109 8.44 16.69 4.92
CA LYS A 109 9.80 16.44 4.45
C LYS A 109 10.44 15.32 5.29
N GLU A 110 10.21 15.32 6.59
CA GLU A 110 10.66 14.25 7.47
C GLU A 110 9.88 12.94 7.21
N ASP A 111 8.58 13.01 6.98
CA ASP A 111 7.74 11.87 6.58
C ASP A 111 8.27 11.19 5.31
N GLU A 112 8.52 11.96 4.26
CA GLU A 112 9.07 11.44 2.99
C GLU A 112 10.46 10.81 3.19
N LYS A 113 11.31 11.44 4.03
CA LYS A 113 12.63 10.92 4.36
C LYS A 113 12.55 9.59 5.12
N ILE A 114 11.70 9.49 6.14
CA ILE A 114 11.52 8.26 6.92
C ILE A 114 11.02 7.13 6.03
N MET A 115 10.07 7.40 5.14
CA MET A 115 9.56 6.40 4.22
C MET A 115 10.63 5.94 3.23
N ALA A 116 11.39 6.87 2.63
CA ALA A 116 12.45 6.53 1.71
C ALA A 116 13.56 5.70 2.36
N GLU A 117 14.01 6.10 3.56
CA GLU A 117 15.00 5.35 4.31
C GLU A 117 14.49 3.98 4.76
N GLY A 118 13.25 3.91 5.26
CA GLY A 118 12.62 2.67 5.71
C GLY A 118 12.45 1.67 4.57
N ILE A 119 12.04 2.12 3.38
CA ILE A 119 11.95 1.27 2.19
C ILE A 119 13.33 0.68 1.84
N LYS A 120 14.39 1.51 1.89
CA LYS A 120 15.76 1.04 1.64
C LYS A 120 16.23 0.06 2.71
N LYS A 121 15.91 0.31 3.99
CA LYS A 121 16.24 -0.54 5.14
C LYS A 121 15.44 -1.85 5.16
N GLY A 122 14.30 -1.89 4.46
CA GLY A 122 13.43 -3.07 4.41
C GLY A 122 12.31 -3.06 5.44
N GLU A 123 11.99 -1.93 6.06
CA GLU A 123 10.90 -1.82 7.03
C GLU A 123 10.30 -0.42 7.05
N ILE A 124 8.98 -0.33 6.90
CA ILE A 124 8.20 0.89 7.07
C ILE A 124 6.97 0.60 7.92
N LYS A 125 6.59 1.58 8.74
CA LYS A 125 5.35 1.57 9.54
C LYS A 125 4.57 2.83 9.20
N PHE A 126 3.25 2.71 9.13
CA PHE A 126 2.39 3.80 8.71
C PHE A 126 0.94 3.58 9.14
N PHE A 127 0.23 4.68 9.35
CA PHE A 127 -1.20 4.71 9.61
C PHE A 127 -1.96 5.05 8.33
N LEU A 128 -2.93 4.22 7.95
CA LEU A 128 -3.81 4.45 6.79
C LEU A 128 -5.11 5.15 7.22
N LYS A 129 -5.52 6.14 6.43
CA LYS A 129 -6.80 6.86 6.55
C LYS A 129 -7.63 6.66 5.26
N GLY A 130 -7.92 5.41 4.93
CA GLY A 130 -8.77 5.03 3.81
C GLY A 130 -10.25 4.91 4.17
N LYS A 131 -11.05 4.51 3.18
CA LYS A 131 -12.44 4.09 3.42
C LYS A 131 -12.48 2.66 3.95
N LYS A 132 -11.67 1.77 3.39
CA LYS A 132 -11.61 0.34 3.73
C LYS A 132 -10.45 0.03 4.68
N LEU A 133 -9.24 0.49 4.35
CA LEU A 133 -8.06 0.31 5.18
C LEU A 133 -7.90 1.47 6.15
N LYS A 134 -7.94 1.15 7.44
CA LYS A 134 -7.75 2.10 8.52
C LYS A 134 -6.81 1.53 9.57
N GLY A 135 -6.10 2.42 10.26
CA GLY A 135 -5.21 2.05 11.35
C GLY A 135 -3.75 1.85 10.92
N SER A 136 -2.96 1.35 11.86
CA SER A 136 -1.52 1.15 11.76
C SER A 136 -1.16 -0.19 11.11
N PHE A 137 -0.17 -0.14 10.23
CA PHE A 137 0.39 -1.26 9.46
C PHE A 137 1.91 -1.20 9.42
N ALA A 138 2.52 -2.32 9.03
CA ALA A 138 3.92 -2.39 8.62
C ALA A 138 4.07 -3.12 7.29
N LEU A 139 5.10 -2.74 6.53
CA LEU A 139 5.68 -3.56 5.48
C LEU A 139 7.11 -3.92 5.87
N VAL A 140 7.41 -5.22 5.93
CA VAL A 140 8.73 -5.73 6.32
C VAL A 140 9.28 -6.65 5.24
N LYS A 141 10.46 -6.34 4.71
CA LYS A 141 11.17 -7.13 3.71
C LYS A 141 11.54 -8.48 4.32
N THR A 142 11.40 -9.54 3.52
CA THR A 142 11.65 -10.92 3.96
C THR A 142 12.35 -11.71 2.85
N ARG A 143 12.89 -12.88 3.20
CA ARG A 143 13.50 -13.83 2.27
C ARG A 143 12.64 -15.08 2.03
N ILE A 144 11.37 -15.04 2.43
CA ILE A 144 10.43 -16.15 2.23
C ILE A 144 10.39 -16.54 0.74
N GLY A 145 10.60 -17.82 0.45
CA GLY A 145 10.59 -18.36 -0.91
C GLY A 145 11.79 -17.94 -1.77
N GLY A 146 12.88 -17.43 -1.16
CA GLY A 146 14.11 -17.09 -1.87
C GLY A 146 14.04 -15.84 -2.76
N LYS A 147 12.94 -15.09 -2.70
CA LYS A 147 12.71 -13.90 -3.55
C LYS A 147 13.21 -12.64 -2.86
N GLU A 148 14.11 -11.90 -3.51
CA GLU A 148 14.69 -10.67 -2.94
C GLU A 148 13.71 -9.49 -2.86
N ASN A 149 12.61 -9.54 -3.62
CA ASN A 149 11.58 -8.51 -3.63
C ASN A 149 10.36 -8.87 -2.74
N ALA A 150 10.45 -9.89 -1.89
CA ALA A 150 9.37 -10.29 -1.00
C ALA A 150 9.28 -9.41 0.25
N TRP A 151 8.07 -8.99 0.59
CA TRP A 151 7.72 -8.27 1.82
C TRP A 151 6.50 -8.90 2.48
N LEU A 152 6.29 -8.58 3.75
CA LEU A 152 5.08 -8.92 4.50
C LEU A 152 4.37 -7.64 4.91
N MET A 153 3.11 -7.52 4.52
CA MET A 153 2.19 -6.54 5.08
C MET A 153 1.57 -7.12 6.36
N ILE A 154 1.67 -6.36 7.44
CA ILE A 154 1.25 -6.74 8.79
C ILE A 154 0.33 -5.65 9.32
N LYS A 155 -0.86 -6.04 9.78
CA LYS A 155 -1.74 -5.14 10.53
C LYS A 155 -1.29 -5.09 11.98
N HIS A 156 -1.11 -3.91 12.54
CA HIS A 156 -0.88 -3.76 13.98
C HIS A 156 -2.18 -3.82 14.77
N LYS A 157 -2.09 -4.16 16.06
CA LYS A 157 -3.24 -4.06 16.97
C LYS A 157 -3.55 -2.59 17.23
N ASP A 158 -4.78 -2.20 16.93
CA ASP A 158 -5.39 -0.90 17.23
C ASP A 158 -6.92 -1.04 17.18
N GLU A 159 -7.65 0.07 17.30
CA GLU A 159 -9.12 0.13 17.28
C GLU A 159 -9.76 -0.25 15.94
N PHE A 160 -9.00 -0.31 14.83
CA PHE A 160 -9.50 -0.62 13.49
C PHE A 160 -9.35 -2.09 13.11
N VAL A 161 -8.90 -2.94 14.04
CA VAL A 161 -8.77 -4.38 13.81
C VAL A 161 -10.12 -5.01 13.49
N LYS A 162 -10.17 -5.79 12.42
CA LYS A 162 -11.29 -6.66 12.08
C LYS A 162 -10.76 -8.06 11.80
N LYS A 163 -11.11 -9.01 12.66
CA LYS A 163 -10.77 -10.43 12.49
C LYS A 163 -11.39 -10.98 11.21
N ASP A 164 -10.72 -11.97 10.61
CA ASP A 164 -11.21 -12.68 9.42
C ASP A 164 -11.48 -11.76 8.22
N TYR A 165 -10.79 -10.62 8.14
CA TYR A 165 -10.95 -9.67 7.04
C TYR A 165 -10.47 -10.24 5.70
N ASP A 166 -11.36 -10.21 4.71
CA ASP A 166 -11.08 -10.62 3.33
C ASP A 166 -11.27 -9.46 2.35
N ALA A 167 -10.16 -8.94 1.81
CA ALA A 167 -10.18 -7.85 0.84
C ALA A 167 -10.92 -8.19 -0.46
N LYS A 168 -11.10 -9.47 -0.79
CA LYS A 168 -11.83 -9.87 -2.01
C LYS A 168 -13.34 -9.70 -1.89
N LYS A 169 -13.86 -9.65 -0.65
CA LYS A 169 -15.30 -9.57 -0.33
C LYS A 169 -15.75 -8.18 0.14
N ASN A 170 -14.82 -7.25 0.33
CA ASN A 170 -15.07 -5.89 0.82
C ASN A 170 -14.63 -4.87 -0.24
#